data_AF-A0A2J6SFB0-F1
#
_entry.id   AF-A0A2J6SFB0-F1
#
_cell.length_a   1.000
_cell.length_b   1.000
_cell.length_c   1.000
_cell.angle_alpha   90.00
_cell.angle_beta   90.00
_cell.angle_gamma   90.00
#
_symmetry.space_group_name_H-M   'P 1'
#
loop_
_entity.id
_entity.type
_entity.pdbx_description
1 polymer ?
#
loop_
_entity_poly.entity_id
_entity_poly.type
_entity_poly.pdbx_seq_one_letter_code
_entity_poly.pdbx_strand_id
1 'polypeptide(L)'
;MANQSNIRRIVLCLLRFDLWAADTITDELSALHRLENIDYHFQRMWKGLPPVELQVLDEWLRSPELYHSQPLFALRKYVEGFSERQLNSVVLNSSARTFYTRLLFKRISKLVEQKAINGFATQHPDRAFEESQGLLIEQRPATRREYLVTVAHRLHETHLRLKAVIREAKVFRDYIKLAKEAQDLEFPAMQVLKEKLEALNEYYEDSYRELGEEMTEKLMNTLTSEFWDVSPQVPPHAVDAYPAHLPSLNFMLFNFFFLASIPAYFCFCSTPVGPGSHVDANFYQLLSSNVLQVLSIVTLLWPTIFHAKLSRSAWFWSWMLAGISLICVVLSVIMYLLVSIGWSSVLSLFGEASICVVSLMLIFRV
;
A
#
# COMPACT_ATOMS: atom_id res chain seq x y z
N MET A 1 11.96 -31.37 13.40
CA MET A 1 11.73 -31.33 11.94
C MET A 1 10.26 -31.12 11.56
N ALA A 2 9.27 -31.42 12.42
CA ALA A 2 7.85 -31.18 12.14
C ALA A 2 7.52 -29.68 11.91
N ASN A 3 8.12 -28.77 12.70
CA ASN A 3 7.84 -27.33 12.64
C ASN A 3 8.10 -26.69 11.27
N GLN A 4 9.13 -27.16 10.56
CA GLN A 4 9.46 -26.63 9.25
C GLN A 4 8.48 -27.10 8.15
N SER A 5 7.66 -28.13 8.41
CA SER A 5 6.69 -28.63 7.42
C SER A 5 5.55 -27.64 7.20
N ASN A 6 5.03 -27.04 8.28
CA ASN A 6 3.94 -26.07 8.19
C ASN A 6 4.40 -24.74 7.57
N ILE A 7 5.57 -24.25 7.98
CA ILE A 7 6.15 -23.03 7.39
C ILE A 7 6.38 -23.20 5.89
N ARG A 8 6.89 -24.35 5.44
CA ARG A 8 7.03 -24.64 4.00
C ARG A 8 5.70 -24.61 3.25
N ARG A 9 4.62 -25.11 3.85
CA ARG A 9 3.27 -25.05 3.26
C ARG A 9 2.75 -23.61 3.14
N ILE A 10 2.97 -22.79 4.17
CA ILE A 10 2.66 -21.35 4.15
C ILE A 10 3.46 -20.66 3.04
N VAL A 11 4.78 -20.87 2.99
CA VAL A 11 5.67 -20.32 1.96
C VAL A 11 5.23 -20.74 0.56
N LEU A 12 4.82 -22.01 0.37
CA LEU A 12 4.31 -22.49 -0.90
C LEU A 12 3.08 -21.70 -1.37
N CYS A 13 2.12 -21.44 -0.47
CA CYS A 13 0.95 -20.61 -0.79
C CYS A 13 1.35 -19.16 -1.13
N LEU A 14 2.26 -18.56 -0.35
CA LEU A 14 2.74 -17.20 -0.59
C LEU A 14 3.38 -17.07 -1.97
N LEU A 15 4.32 -17.96 -2.29
CA LEU A 15 4.97 -17.96 -3.60
C LEU A 15 3.95 -18.11 -4.72
N ARG A 16 2.92 -18.96 -4.56
CA ARG A 16 1.82 -19.09 -5.55
C ARG A 16 1.04 -17.79 -5.73
N PHE A 17 0.72 -17.08 -4.66
CA PHE A 17 0.02 -15.79 -4.77
C PHE A 17 0.87 -14.75 -5.49
N ASP A 18 2.16 -14.65 -5.19
CA ASP A 18 3.06 -13.69 -5.83
C ASP A 18 3.16 -13.94 -7.33
N LEU A 19 3.29 -15.21 -7.65
CA LEU A 19 3.35 -15.76 -8.98
C LEU A 19 2.06 -15.47 -9.77
N TRP A 20 0.90 -15.74 -9.18
CA TRP A 20 -0.40 -15.37 -9.78
C TRP A 20 -0.58 -13.86 -9.87
N ALA A 21 -0.07 -13.08 -8.92
CA ALA A 21 -0.15 -11.62 -8.96
C ALA A 21 0.70 -11.06 -10.10
N ALA A 22 1.94 -11.55 -10.27
CA ALA A 22 2.80 -11.21 -11.39
C ALA A 22 2.11 -11.56 -12.71
N ASP A 23 1.59 -12.79 -12.83
CA ASP A 23 0.84 -13.27 -13.99
C ASP A 23 -0.33 -12.34 -14.37
N THR A 24 -1.12 -11.94 -13.37
CA THR A 24 -2.28 -11.05 -13.54
C THR A 24 -1.87 -9.65 -14.00
N ILE A 25 -0.70 -9.18 -13.58
CA ILE A 25 -0.16 -7.87 -13.97
C ILE A 25 0.33 -7.90 -15.42
N THR A 26 0.85 -9.04 -15.87
CA THR A 26 1.49 -9.23 -17.18
C THR A 26 0.61 -9.87 -18.26
N ASP A 27 -0.68 -10.12 -17.98
CA ASP A 27 -1.61 -10.89 -18.81
C ASP A 27 -1.83 -10.30 -20.23
N GLU A 28 -1.41 -9.06 -20.47
CA GLU A 28 -1.50 -8.35 -21.77
C GLU A 28 -0.23 -8.46 -22.63
N LEU A 29 0.83 -9.10 -22.11
CA LEU A 29 2.10 -9.22 -22.80
C LEU A 29 2.20 -10.55 -23.55
N SER A 30 2.97 -10.56 -24.65
CA SER A 30 3.34 -11.81 -25.34
C SER A 30 4.01 -12.80 -24.36
N ALA A 31 3.89 -14.11 -24.62
CA ALA A 31 4.41 -15.16 -23.74
C ALA A 31 5.89 -14.97 -23.30
N LEU A 32 6.78 -14.54 -24.20
CA LEU A 32 8.19 -14.27 -23.86
C LEU A 32 8.34 -13.10 -22.87
N HIS A 33 7.75 -11.95 -23.19
CA HIS A 33 7.76 -10.78 -22.30
C HIS A 33 7.03 -11.04 -20.96
N ARG A 34 6.05 -11.94 -20.94
CA ARG A 34 5.37 -12.38 -19.71
C ARG A 34 6.33 -13.15 -18.80
N LEU A 35 7.11 -14.09 -19.35
CA LEU A 35 8.16 -14.80 -18.61
C LEU A 35 9.21 -13.86 -18.02
N GLU A 36 9.75 -12.96 -18.85
CA GLU A 36 10.79 -12.00 -18.42
C GLU A 36 10.28 -11.06 -17.32
N ASN A 37 9.03 -10.58 -17.43
CA ASN A 37 8.46 -9.73 -16.40
C ASN A 37 8.13 -10.49 -15.11
N ILE A 38 7.67 -11.74 -15.20
CA ILE A 38 7.43 -12.57 -14.02
C ILE A 38 8.74 -12.83 -13.29
N ASP A 39 9.81 -13.20 -14.01
CA ASP A 39 11.14 -13.38 -13.41
C ASP A 39 11.64 -12.08 -12.77
N TYR A 40 11.55 -10.95 -13.48
CA TYR A 40 11.90 -9.64 -12.94
C TYR A 40 11.13 -9.27 -11.66
N HIS A 41 9.80 -9.45 -11.66
CA HIS A 41 8.97 -9.17 -10.50
C HIS A 41 9.26 -10.11 -9.34
N PHE A 42 9.45 -11.40 -9.62
CA PHE A 42 9.74 -12.41 -8.61
C PHE A 42 11.10 -12.16 -7.95
N GLN A 43 12.15 -11.93 -8.74
CA GLN A 43 13.49 -11.58 -8.23
C GLN A 43 13.49 -10.28 -7.43
N ARG A 44 12.69 -9.29 -7.86
CA ARG A 44 12.56 -8.02 -7.15
C ARG A 44 11.86 -8.18 -5.80
N MET A 45 10.82 -9.02 -5.72
CA MET A 45 10.11 -9.30 -4.47
C MET A 45 10.95 -10.14 -3.51
N TRP A 46 11.80 -11.03 -4.03
CA TRP A 46 12.47 -12.05 -3.25
C TRP A 46 14.01 -11.96 -3.31
N LYS A 47 14.56 -10.81 -2.92
CA LYS A 47 16.01 -10.63 -2.80
C LYS A 47 16.63 -11.67 -1.86
N GLY A 48 17.54 -12.49 -2.39
CA GLY A 48 18.29 -13.49 -1.63
C GLY A 48 17.68 -14.90 -1.62
N LEU A 49 16.55 -15.12 -2.31
CA LEU A 49 16.16 -16.48 -2.70
C LEU A 49 17.00 -16.93 -3.90
N PRO A 50 17.20 -18.25 -4.08
CA PRO A 50 17.73 -18.77 -5.33
C PRO A 50 16.86 -18.27 -6.51
N PRO A 51 17.41 -18.16 -7.73
CA PRO A 51 16.57 -17.90 -8.89
C PRO A 51 15.66 -19.10 -9.13
N VAL A 52 14.41 -18.84 -9.50
CA VAL A 52 13.53 -19.91 -10.00
C VAL A 52 14.05 -20.28 -11.38
N GLU A 53 14.31 -21.57 -11.61
CA GLU A 53 14.74 -22.03 -12.92
C GLU A 53 13.69 -21.63 -13.98
N LEU A 54 14.14 -21.02 -15.08
CA LEU A 54 13.27 -20.52 -16.15
C LEU A 54 12.38 -21.64 -16.72
N GLN A 55 12.88 -22.88 -16.70
CA GLN A 55 12.12 -24.07 -17.09
C GLN A 55 10.93 -24.33 -16.15
N VAL A 56 11.09 -24.11 -14.84
CA VAL A 56 10.00 -24.24 -13.87
C VAL A 56 8.96 -23.14 -14.09
N LEU A 57 9.39 -21.91 -14.36
CA LEU A 57 8.48 -20.81 -14.69
C LEU A 57 7.73 -21.05 -16.02
N ASP A 58 8.42 -21.57 -17.03
CA ASP A 58 7.87 -21.87 -18.36
C ASP A 58 6.90 -23.05 -18.32
N GLU A 59 7.27 -24.16 -17.66
CA GLU A 59 6.37 -25.30 -17.43
C GLU A 59 5.12 -24.85 -16.68
N TRP A 60 5.30 -23.98 -15.68
CA TRP A 60 4.21 -23.44 -14.91
C TRP A 60 3.30 -22.56 -15.79
N LEU A 61 3.81 -21.54 -16.48
CA LEU A 61 3.02 -20.65 -17.35
C LEU A 61 2.32 -21.34 -18.51
N ARG A 62 2.92 -22.40 -19.07
CA ARG A 62 2.32 -23.19 -20.15
C ARG A 62 1.28 -24.17 -19.66
N SER A 63 1.24 -24.47 -18.36
CA SER A 63 0.25 -25.37 -17.82
C SER A 63 -1.10 -24.65 -17.70
N PRO A 64 -2.14 -25.06 -18.47
CA PRO A 64 -3.51 -24.58 -18.22
C PRO A 64 -3.98 -24.95 -16.80
N GLU A 65 -3.25 -25.86 -16.14
CA GLU A 65 -3.46 -26.32 -14.77
C GLU A 65 -2.80 -25.47 -13.70
N LEU A 66 -2.23 -24.30 -14.04
CA LEU A 66 -1.65 -23.33 -13.08
C LEU A 66 -2.60 -22.99 -11.91
N TYR A 67 -3.90 -23.14 -12.16
CA TYR A 67 -5.02 -22.89 -11.24
C TYR A 67 -5.69 -24.18 -10.75
N HIS A 68 -5.23 -25.33 -11.22
CA HIS A 68 -5.58 -26.65 -10.73
C HIS A 68 -4.49 -27.18 -9.78
N SER A 69 -4.76 -28.30 -9.11
CA SER A 69 -3.92 -28.81 -8.01
C SER A 69 -2.61 -29.50 -8.46
N GLN A 70 -2.31 -29.59 -9.76
CA GLN A 70 -1.25 -30.46 -10.27
C GLN A 70 0.16 -29.83 -10.45
N PRO A 71 0.38 -28.55 -10.82
CA PRO A 71 1.74 -28.01 -10.96
C PRO A 71 2.38 -27.64 -9.60
N LEU A 72 2.03 -28.37 -8.54
CA LEU A 72 2.56 -28.22 -7.19
C LEU A 72 3.93 -28.86 -7.01
N PHE A 73 4.33 -29.79 -7.87
CA PHE A 73 5.53 -30.59 -7.62
C PHE A 73 6.83 -29.80 -7.78
N ALA A 74 6.98 -29.05 -8.87
CA ALA A 74 8.19 -28.27 -9.12
C ALA A 74 8.38 -27.16 -8.07
N LEU A 75 7.32 -26.40 -7.77
CA LEU A 75 7.36 -25.35 -6.75
C LEU A 75 7.58 -25.93 -5.34
N ARG A 76 7.00 -27.10 -5.03
CA ARG A 76 7.27 -27.79 -3.77
C ARG A 76 8.73 -28.21 -3.67
N LYS A 77 9.28 -28.86 -4.69
CA LYS A 77 10.70 -29.27 -4.71
C LYS A 77 11.63 -28.07 -4.55
N TYR A 78 11.26 -26.95 -5.15
CA TYR A 78 11.96 -25.68 -5.01
C TYR A 78 11.93 -25.14 -3.55
N VAL A 79 10.77 -25.13 -2.91
CA VAL A 79 10.61 -24.73 -1.49
C VAL A 79 11.27 -25.72 -0.52
N GLU A 80 11.32 -27.00 -0.86
CA GLU A 80 12.03 -28.04 -0.07
C GLU A 80 13.53 -27.74 0.03
N GLY A 81 14.12 -27.11 -0.99
CA GLY A 81 15.51 -26.66 -0.99
C GLY A 81 15.79 -25.43 -0.11
N PHE A 82 14.76 -24.76 0.44
CA PHE A 82 14.97 -23.55 1.23
C PHE A 82 15.51 -23.85 2.62
N SER A 83 16.53 -23.07 3.02
CA SER A 83 16.99 -22.99 4.39
C SER A 83 15.94 -22.31 5.29
N GLU A 84 16.03 -22.52 6.60
CA GLU A 84 15.12 -21.90 7.57
C GLU A 84 15.13 -20.36 7.49
N ARG A 85 16.31 -19.76 7.29
CA ARG A 85 16.44 -18.31 7.10
C ARG A 85 15.68 -17.81 5.87
N GLN A 86 15.69 -18.58 4.77
CA GLN A 86 14.96 -18.25 3.56
C GLN A 86 13.45 -18.43 3.73
N LEU A 87 13.02 -19.47 4.44
CA LEU A 87 11.59 -19.65 4.78
C LEU A 87 11.08 -18.46 5.61
N ASN A 88 11.84 -18.07 6.63
CA ASN A 88 11.48 -16.95 7.50
C ASN A 88 11.52 -15.61 6.75
N SER A 89 12.49 -15.39 5.85
CA SER A 89 12.51 -14.17 5.02
C SER A 89 11.30 -14.08 4.09
N VAL A 90 10.80 -15.23 3.59
CA VAL A 90 9.56 -15.27 2.79
C VAL A 90 8.34 -14.89 3.61
N VAL A 91 8.19 -15.50 4.78
CA VAL A 91 7.07 -15.24 5.67
C VAL A 91 7.05 -13.78 6.13
N LEU A 92 8.20 -13.24 6.55
CA LEU A 92 8.35 -11.89 7.11
C LEU A 92 8.33 -10.76 6.07
N ASN A 93 8.33 -11.06 4.78
CA ASN A 93 8.25 -10.01 3.76
C ASN A 93 6.87 -9.36 3.71
N SER A 94 6.75 -8.11 4.16
CA SER A 94 5.52 -7.33 4.17
C SER A 94 5.18 -6.65 2.83
N SER A 95 6.13 -6.60 1.88
CA SER A 95 5.92 -5.89 0.61
C SER A 95 4.84 -6.53 -0.29
N ALA A 96 4.53 -7.81 -0.07
CA ALA A 96 3.56 -8.58 -0.85
C ALA A 96 2.10 -8.12 -0.66
N ARG A 97 1.79 -7.36 0.40
CA ARG A 97 0.42 -6.92 0.74
C ARG A 97 -0.30 -6.27 -0.44
N THR A 98 0.36 -5.29 -1.08
CA THR A 98 -0.23 -4.54 -2.20
C THR A 98 -0.50 -5.41 -3.44
N PHE A 99 0.26 -6.50 -3.60
CA PHE A 99 0.09 -7.42 -4.72
C PHE A 99 -1.12 -8.33 -4.53
N TYR A 100 -1.44 -8.73 -3.30
CA TYR A 100 -2.57 -9.64 -3.01
C TYR A 100 -3.92 -8.96 -3.16
N THR A 101 -4.04 -7.72 -2.67
CA THR A 101 -5.21 -6.88 -2.93
C THR A 101 -5.43 -6.72 -4.44
N ARG A 102 -4.37 -6.36 -5.19
CA ARG A 102 -4.43 -6.17 -6.64
C ARG A 102 -4.75 -7.46 -7.41
N LEU A 103 -4.25 -8.60 -6.95
CA LEU A 103 -4.51 -9.91 -7.54
C LEU A 103 -6.02 -10.19 -7.59
N LEU A 104 -6.71 -10.15 -6.44
CA LEU A 104 -8.14 -10.42 -6.40
C LEU A 104 -8.93 -9.36 -7.17
N PHE A 105 -8.66 -8.07 -6.94
CA PHE A 105 -9.33 -6.98 -7.64
C PHE A 105 -9.23 -7.11 -9.17
N LYS A 106 -8.03 -7.35 -9.72
CA LYS A 106 -7.85 -7.50 -11.17
C LYS A 106 -8.54 -8.78 -11.70
N ARG A 107 -8.53 -9.88 -10.96
CA ARG A 107 -9.20 -11.12 -11.39
C ARG A 107 -10.72 -10.99 -11.39
N ILE A 108 -11.30 -10.29 -10.42
CA ILE A 108 -12.71 -9.90 -10.40
C ILE A 108 -13.03 -9.04 -11.62
N SER A 109 -12.26 -7.97 -11.85
CA SER A 109 -12.46 -7.07 -13.00
C SER A 109 -12.43 -7.82 -14.33
N LYS A 110 -11.45 -8.71 -14.51
CA LYS A 110 -11.34 -9.54 -15.72
C LYS A 110 -12.53 -10.49 -15.87
N LEU A 111 -13.05 -11.08 -14.78
CA LEU A 111 -14.23 -11.93 -14.87
C LEU A 111 -15.48 -11.13 -15.29
N VAL A 112 -15.68 -9.94 -14.71
CA VAL A 112 -16.78 -9.03 -15.07
C VAL A 112 -16.69 -8.64 -16.55
N GLU A 113 -15.50 -8.28 -17.02
CA GLU A 113 -15.25 -7.96 -18.42
C GLU A 113 -15.59 -9.15 -19.34
N GLN A 114 -15.09 -10.35 -19.02
CA GLN A 114 -15.37 -11.55 -19.84
C GLN A 114 -16.87 -11.93 -19.82
N LYS A 115 -17.59 -11.72 -18.71
CA LYS A 115 -19.06 -11.90 -18.67
C LYS A 115 -19.76 -10.92 -19.61
N ALA A 116 -19.34 -9.65 -19.62
CA ALA A 116 -19.91 -8.63 -20.48
C ALA A 116 -19.65 -8.95 -21.97
N ILE A 117 -18.42 -9.33 -22.32
CA ILE A 117 -18.04 -9.76 -23.67
C ILE A 117 -18.87 -10.98 -24.10
N ASN A 118 -18.95 -12.01 -23.25
CA ASN A 118 -19.73 -13.22 -23.55
C ASN A 118 -21.23 -12.93 -23.68
N GLY A 119 -21.79 -12.07 -22.82
CA GLY A 119 -23.17 -11.64 -22.89
C GLY A 119 -23.47 -10.91 -24.20
N PHE A 120 -22.62 -9.95 -24.58
CA PHE A 120 -22.75 -9.24 -25.86
C PHE A 120 -22.60 -10.19 -27.06
N ALA A 121 -21.60 -11.07 -27.05
CA ALA A 121 -21.38 -12.06 -28.09
C ALA A 121 -22.56 -13.03 -28.26
N THR A 122 -23.20 -13.41 -27.15
CA THR A 122 -24.38 -14.30 -27.18
C THR A 122 -25.62 -13.58 -27.69
N GLN A 123 -25.81 -12.30 -27.35
CA GLN A 123 -26.97 -11.50 -27.77
C GLN A 123 -26.86 -10.97 -29.21
N HIS A 124 -25.65 -10.61 -29.63
CA HIS A 124 -25.35 -9.97 -30.92
C HIS A 124 -24.14 -10.62 -31.62
N PRO A 125 -24.23 -11.91 -31.99
CA PRO A 125 -23.06 -12.67 -32.46
C PRO A 125 -22.45 -12.12 -33.75
N ASP A 126 -23.25 -11.56 -34.65
CA ASP A 126 -22.84 -10.98 -35.94
C ASP A 126 -21.98 -9.73 -35.70
N ARG A 127 -22.52 -8.79 -34.91
CA ARG A 127 -21.87 -7.53 -34.58
C ARG A 127 -20.64 -7.73 -33.71
N ALA A 128 -20.70 -8.61 -32.71
CA ALA A 128 -19.56 -8.95 -31.87
C ALA A 128 -18.41 -9.55 -32.67
N PHE A 129 -18.72 -10.45 -33.61
CA PHE A 129 -17.71 -11.05 -34.48
C PHE A 129 -17.07 -10.03 -35.44
N GLU A 130 -17.77 -8.98 -35.86
CA GLU A 130 -17.21 -7.94 -36.74
C GLU A 130 -16.42 -6.87 -35.97
N GLU A 131 -16.97 -6.38 -34.85
CA GLU A 131 -16.40 -5.27 -34.08
C GLU A 131 -15.27 -5.71 -33.13
N SER A 132 -15.29 -6.97 -32.65
CA SER A 132 -14.42 -7.41 -31.55
C SER A 132 -13.25 -8.33 -31.97
N GLN A 133 -12.98 -8.51 -33.27
CA GLN A 133 -11.85 -9.34 -33.74
C GLN A 133 -10.50 -8.79 -33.28
N GLY A 134 -10.40 -7.47 -33.09
CA GLY A 134 -9.19 -6.80 -32.61
C GLY A 134 -8.83 -7.12 -31.16
N LEU A 135 -9.77 -7.63 -30.36
CA LEU A 135 -9.55 -7.97 -28.94
C LEU A 135 -8.96 -9.38 -28.74
N LEU A 136 -8.86 -10.19 -29.81
CA LEU A 136 -8.33 -11.56 -29.80
C LEU A 136 -7.02 -11.66 -30.61
N ILE A 137 -6.10 -10.71 -30.42
CA ILE A 137 -4.91 -10.50 -31.27
C ILE A 137 -4.12 -11.80 -31.56
N GLU A 138 -3.99 -12.69 -30.57
CA GLU A 138 -3.22 -13.94 -30.71
C GLU A 138 -4.01 -15.14 -31.27
N GLN A 139 -5.34 -15.08 -31.25
CA GLN A 139 -6.23 -16.18 -31.64
C GLN A 139 -7.40 -15.64 -32.45
N ARG A 140 -7.12 -15.04 -33.60
CA ARG A 140 -8.17 -14.52 -34.50
C ARG A 140 -9.02 -15.68 -35.01
N PRO A 141 -10.28 -15.81 -34.56
CA PRO A 141 -11.13 -16.91 -34.98
C PRO A 141 -11.52 -16.71 -36.46
N ALA A 142 -11.43 -17.76 -37.26
CA ALA A 142 -11.78 -17.72 -38.67
C ALA A 142 -13.30 -17.72 -38.89
N THR A 143 -14.05 -18.23 -37.91
CA THR A 143 -15.51 -18.32 -38.00
C THR A 143 -16.20 -17.75 -36.76
N ARG A 144 -17.45 -17.32 -36.92
CA ARG A 144 -18.33 -16.91 -35.81
C ARG A 144 -18.45 -17.98 -34.74
N ARG A 145 -18.59 -19.24 -35.15
CA ARG A 145 -18.71 -20.37 -34.21
C ARG A 145 -17.45 -20.50 -33.36
N GLU A 146 -16.28 -20.40 -34.00
CA GLU A 146 -14.99 -20.42 -33.32
C GLU A 146 -14.85 -19.23 -32.36
N TYR A 147 -15.28 -18.02 -32.76
CA TYR A 147 -15.31 -16.86 -31.88
C TYR A 147 -16.12 -17.09 -30.60
N LEU A 148 -17.36 -17.59 -30.74
CA LEU A 148 -18.22 -17.87 -29.58
C LEU A 148 -17.61 -18.93 -28.66
N VAL A 149 -17.01 -19.98 -29.22
CA VAL A 149 -16.29 -21.00 -28.45
C VAL A 149 -15.10 -20.39 -27.71
N THR A 150 -14.32 -19.54 -28.36
CA THR A 150 -13.17 -18.86 -27.74
C THR A 150 -13.59 -17.93 -26.62
N VAL A 151 -14.65 -17.13 -26.80
CA VAL A 151 -15.16 -16.22 -25.75
C VAL A 151 -15.70 -17.02 -24.56
N ALA A 152 -16.48 -18.08 -24.81
CA ALA A 152 -16.98 -18.96 -23.75
C ALA A 152 -15.83 -19.65 -22.99
N HIS A 153 -14.80 -20.10 -23.70
CA HIS A 153 -13.60 -20.68 -23.11
C HIS A 153 -12.87 -19.67 -22.20
N ARG A 154 -12.64 -18.44 -22.67
CA ARG A 154 -11.97 -17.38 -21.88
C ARG A 154 -12.76 -17.00 -20.63
N LEU A 155 -14.08 -16.94 -20.73
CA LEU A 155 -14.95 -16.73 -19.56
C LEU A 155 -14.78 -17.87 -18.56
N HIS A 156 -14.87 -19.13 -19.02
CA HIS A 156 -14.71 -20.30 -18.17
C HIS A 156 -13.33 -20.33 -17.50
N GLU A 157 -12.27 -20.05 -18.24
CA GLU A 157 -10.91 -19.97 -17.73
C GLU A 157 -10.79 -18.89 -16.65
N THR A 158 -11.27 -17.67 -16.91
CA THR A 158 -11.20 -16.56 -15.95
C THR A 158 -11.98 -16.89 -14.66
N HIS A 159 -13.12 -17.57 -14.79
CA HIS A 159 -13.89 -18.09 -13.66
C HIS A 159 -13.08 -19.10 -12.83
N LEU A 160 -12.43 -20.07 -13.47
CA LEU A 160 -11.56 -21.04 -12.79
C LEU A 160 -10.36 -20.38 -12.10
N ARG A 161 -9.75 -19.37 -12.74
CA ARG A 161 -8.62 -18.61 -12.17
C ARG A 161 -9.01 -17.90 -10.87
N LEU A 162 -10.14 -17.19 -10.85
CA LEU A 162 -10.63 -16.52 -9.63
C LEU A 162 -10.96 -17.55 -8.53
N LYS A 163 -11.67 -18.63 -8.89
CA LYS A 163 -12.03 -19.70 -7.95
C LYS A 163 -10.80 -20.36 -7.32
N ALA A 164 -9.72 -20.54 -8.08
CA ALA A 164 -8.48 -21.10 -7.57
C ALA A 164 -7.80 -20.19 -6.54
N VAL A 165 -7.78 -18.87 -6.75
CA VAL A 165 -7.23 -17.90 -5.77
C VAL A 165 -8.03 -17.95 -4.46
N ILE A 166 -9.36 -17.97 -4.53
CA ILE A 166 -10.23 -18.08 -3.36
C ILE A 166 -9.97 -19.38 -2.59
N ARG A 167 -9.90 -20.51 -3.30
CA ARG A 167 -9.61 -21.82 -2.70
C ARG A 167 -8.26 -21.80 -2.00
N GLU A 168 -7.24 -21.24 -2.65
CA GLU A 168 -5.91 -21.15 -2.06
C GLU A 168 -5.86 -20.23 -0.85
N ALA A 169 -6.63 -19.14 -0.84
CA ALA A 169 -6.74 -18.25 0.32
C ALA A 169 -7.28 -19.00 1.56
N LYS A 170 -8.29 -19.88 1.37
CA LYS A 170 -8.76 -20.77 2.43
C LYS A 170 -7.66 -21.70 2.93
N VAL A 171 -6.98 -22.38 2.00
CA VAL A 171 -5.87 -23.31 2.33
C VAL A 171 -4.75 -22.60 3.08
N PHE A 172 -4.39 -21.39 2.65
CA PHE A 172 -3.38 -20.55 3.28
C PHE A 172 -3.75 -20.20 4.72
N ARG A 173 -4.99 -19.74 4.95
CA ARG A 173 -5.52 -19.49 6.29
C ARG A 173 -5.45 -20.74 7.17
N ASP A 174 -5.85 -21.89 6.64
CA ASP A 174 -5.88 -23.14 7.40
C ASP A 174 -4.45 -23.59 7.76
N TYR A 175 -3.46 -23.38 6.89
CA TYR A 175 -2.05 -23.61 7.22
C TYR A 175 -1.52 -22.65 8.27
N ILE A 176 -1.95 -21.38 8.28
CA ILE A 176 -1.61 -20.43 9.36
C ILE A 176 -2.18 -20.92 10.69
N LYS A 177 -3.43 -21.40 10.72
CA LYS A 177 -4.05 -21.98 11.92
C LYS A 177 -3.26 -23.17 12.45
N LEU A 178 -2.96 -24.14 11.59
CA LEU A 178 -2.19 -25.33 11.95
C LEU A 178 -0.77 -24.97 12.46
N ALA A 179 -0.09 -24.02 11.81
CA ALA A 179 1.22 -23.57 12.24
C ALA A 179 1.17 -22.84 13.60
N LYS A 180 0.10 -22.08 13.86
CA LYS A 180 -0.12 -21.42 15.17
C LYS A 180 -0.33 -22.45 16.28
N GLU A 181 -1.20 -23.43 16.05
CA GLU A 181 -1.51 -24.51 17.01
C GLU A 181 -0.27 -25.35 17.33
N ALA A 182 0.60 -25.56 16.34
CA ALA A 182 1.89 -26.23 16.50
C ALA A 182 2.98 -25.36 17.15
N GLN A 183 2.71 -24.07 17.41
CA GLN A 183 3.68 -23.08 17.92
C GLN A 183 4.89 -22.88 16.97
N ASP A 184 4.67 -23.02 15.66
CA ASP A 184 5.71 -22.86 14.63
C ASP A 184 5.93 -21.40 14.22
N LEU A 185 5.00 -20.50 14.58
CA LEU A 185 5.02 -19.10 14.15
C LEU A 185 5.34 -18.17 15.32
N GLU A 186 6.43 -17.41 15.18
CA GLU A 186 6.75 -16.30 16.07
C GLU A 186 5.82 -15.09 15.85
N PHE A 187 5.77 -14.21 16.84
CA PHE A 187 4.88 -13.03 16.82
C PHE A 187 5.03 -12.15 15.55
N PRO A 188 6.25 -11.76 15.11
CA PRO A 188 6.39 -10.92 13.92
C PRO A 188 5.90 -11.62 12.64
N ALA A 189 6.08 -12.93 12.54
CA ALA A 189 5.61 -13.72 11.41
C ALA A 189 4.08 -13.76 11.36
N MET A 190 3.44 -13.94 12.51
CA MET A 190 1.98 -13.95 12.59
C MET A 190 1.36 -12.61 12.18
N GLN A 191 1.94 -11.49 12.60
CA GLN A 191 1.45 -10.16 12.22
C GLN A 191 1.53 -9.95 10.70
N VAL A 192 2.66 -10.28 10.07
CA VAL A 192 2.83 -10.15 8.61
C VAL A 192 1.86 -11.08 7.86
N LEU A 193 1.66 -12.31 8.34
CA LEU A 193 0.71 -13.25 7.73
C LEU A 193 -0.74 -12.77 7.87
N LYS A 194 -1.10 -12.15 9.00
CA LYS A 194 -2.41 -11.50 9.20
C LYS A 194 -2.61 -10.38 8.18
N GLU A 195 -1.66 -9.46 8.03
CA GLU A 195 -1.75 -8.36 7.06
C GLU A 195 -1.92 -8.85 5.62
N LYS A 196 -1.22 -9.94 5.25
CA LYS A 196 -1.36 -10.59 3.95
C LYS A 196 -2.74 -11.20 3.75
N LEU A 197 -3.30 -11.83 4.79
CA LEU A 197 -4.64 -12.39 4.76
C LEU A 197 -5.72 -11.31 4.72
N GLU A 198 -5.51 -10.18 5.41
CA GLU A 198 -6.41 -9.01 5.36
C GLU A 198 -6.46 -8.41 3.95
N ALA A 199 -5.31 -8.31 3.28
CA ALA A 199 -5.25 -7.88 1.88
C ALA A 199 -6.04 -8.80 0.93
N LEU A 200 -6.01 -10.12 1.16
CA LEU A 200 -6.87 -11.06 0.44
C LEU A 200 -8.34 -10.90 0.84
N ASN A 201 -8.63 -10.58 2.10
CA ASN A 201 -9.99 -10.46 2.63
C ASN A 201 -10.74 -9.26 2.03
N GLU A 202 -10.03 -8.18 1.63
CA GLU A 202 -10.60 -6.94 1.08
C GLU A 202 -11.60 -7.18 -0.06
N TYR A 203 -11.26 -8.07 -1.01
CA TYR A 203 -12.10 -8.39 -2.18
C TYR A 203 -12.64 -9.82 -2.15
N TYR A 204 -12.55 -10.50 -1.01
CA TYR A 204 -12.90 -11.91 -0.91
C TYR A 204 -14.41 -12.15 -1.09
N GLU A 205 -15.26 -11.36 -0.43
CA GLU A 205 -16.72 -11.44 -0.54
C GLU A 205 -17.20 -11.08 -1.96
N ASP A 206 -16.61 -10.04 -2.54
CA ASP A 206 -16.87 -9.61 -3.92
C ASP A 206 -16.57 -10.72 -4.92
N SER A 207 -15.53 -11.51 -4.66
CA SER A 207 -15.18 -12.65 -5.50
C SER A 207 -16.26 -13.73 -5.51
N TYR A 208 -16.90 -14.04 -4.38
CA TYR A 208 -18.02 -15.00 -4.33
C TYR A 208 -19.26 -14.47 -5.06
N ARG A 209 -19.58 -13.20 -4.83
CA ARG A 209 -20.67 -12.51 -5.52
C ARG A 209 -20.49 -12.57 -7.03
N GLU A 210 -19.28 -12.31 -7.52
CA GLU A 210 -19.00 -12.42 -8.96
C GLU A 210 -18.92 -13.86 -9.47
N LEU A 211 -18.56 -14.85 -8.67
CA LEU A 211 -18.68 -16.24 -9.08
C LEU A 211 -20.13 -16.74 -9.07
N GLY A 212 -21.07 -16.02 -8.42
CA GLY A 212 -22.43 -16.49 -8.20
C GLY A 212 -22.48 -17.68 -7.23
N GLU A 213 -21.46 -17.82 -6.37
CA GLU A 213 -21.37 -18.89 -5.37
C GLU A 213 -21.72 -18.33 -3.99
N GLU A 214 -22.39 -19.14 -3.16
CA GLU A 214 -22.68 -18.76 -1.78
C GLU A 214 -21.42 -18.80 -0.91
N MET A 215 -21.16 -17.72 -0.18
CA MET A 215 -20.01 -17.65 0.72
C MET A 215 -20.30 -18.44 2.00
N THR A 216 -19.81 -19.68 2.05
CA THR A 216 -20.00 -20.56 3.22
C THR A 216 -19.17 -20.12 4.44
N GLU A 217 -18.04 -19.45 4.22
CA GLU A 217 -17.11 -19.09 5.28
C GLU A 217 -16.32 -17.83 4.92
N LYS A 218 -16.25 -16.88 5.87
CA LYS A 218 -15.40 -15.69 5.74
C LYS A 218 -13.93 -16.07 5.83
N LEU A 219 -13.09 -15.45 5.00
CA LEU A 219 -11.64 -15.67 5.04
C LEU A 219 -11.07 -15.23 6.39
N MET A 220 -11.44 -14.02 6.82
CA MET A 220 -11.19 -13.53 8.17
C MET A 220 -12.50 -13.19 8.86
N ASN A 221 -12.75 -13.83 10.00
CA ASN A 221 -13.84 -13.44 10.87
C ASN A 221 -13.31 -12.42 11.89
N THR A 222 -13.51 -11.14 11.59
CA THR A 222 -13.08 -10.00 12.41
C THR A 222 -13.72 -9.99 13.80
N LEU A 223 -14.84 -10.69 13.99
CA LEU A 223 -15.54 -10.79 15.27
C LEU A 223 -14.89 -11.81 16.22
N THR A 224 -14.26 -12.86 15.70
CA THR A 224 -13.48 -13.84 16.48
C THR A 224 -12.00 -13.43 16.56
N SER A 225 -11.78 -12.19 17.04
CA SER A 225 -10.47 -11.51 17.11
C SER A 225 -9.39 -12.32 17.83
N GLU A 226 -9.75 -13.20 18.78
CA GLU A 226 -8.80 -13.92 19.65
C GLU A 226 -7.75 -14.74 18.89
N PHE A 227 -8.07 -15.27 17.70
CA PHE A 227 -7.07 -15.98 16.90
C PHE A 227 -6.01 -15.03 16.32
N TRP A 228 -6.39 -13.80 15.99
CA TRP A 228 -5.50 -12.81 15.39
C TRP A 228 -4.98 -11.75 16.37
N ASP A 229 -5.52 -11.73 17.58
CA ASP A 229 -5.02 -10.98 18.72
C ASP A 229 -3.78 -11.67 19.26
N VAL A 230 -2.66 -11.45 18.58
CA VAL A 230 -1.34 -11.79 19.11
C VAL A 230 -0.69 -10.56 19.72
N SER A 231 -1.48 -9.50 19.98
CA SER A 231 -1.01 -8.25 20.56
C SER A 231 -0.08 -8.55 21.75
N PRO A 232 1.19 -8.14 21.69
CA PRO A 232 1.93 -7.90 22.92
C PRO A 232 1.06 -6.88 23.68
N GLN A 233 0.84 -7.05 24.98
CA GLN A 233 0.08 -6.07 25.76
C GLN A 233 0.73 -4.68 25.62
N VAL A 234 0.32 -3.92 24.61
CA VAL A 234 0.72 -2.56 24.34
C VAL A 234 -0.56 -1.73 24.42
N PRO A 235 -0.58 -0.65 25.22
CA PRO A 235 -1.82 0.06 25.55
C PRO A 235 -2.56 0.61 24.32
N PRO A 236 -3.88 0.90 24.43
CA PRO A 236 -4.85 1.00 23.33
C PRO A 236 -4.72 2.19 22.36
N HIS A 237 -3.55 2.83 22.25
CA HIS A 237 -3.41 4.12 21.56
C HIS A 237 -2.23 4.18 20.57
N ALA A 238 -1.70 3.04 20.12
CA ALA A 238 -0.64 3.02 19.11
C ALA A 238 -1.25 3.03 17.71
N VAL A 239 -1.26 4.23 17.14
CA VAL A 239 -1.63 4.63 15.80
C VAL A 239 -0.92 3.80 14.74
N ASP A 240 -1.68 3.10 13.90
CA ASP A 240 -1.19 2.54 12.64
C ASP A 240 -2.30 2.65 11.59
N ALA A 241 -2.55 3.88 11.13
CA ALA A 241 -3.28 4.12 9.90
C ALA A 241 -2.70 5.36 9.22
N TYR A 242 -1.67 5.21 8.38
CA TYR A 242 -1.41 6.23 7.35
C TYR A 242 -1.25 5.65 5.93
N PRO A 243 -2.05 6.12 4.96
CA PRO A 243 -2.03 5.69 3.56
C PRO A 243 -0.97 6.42 2.71
N ALA A 244 -0.82 5.97 1.46
CA ALA A 244 0.15 6.38 0.43
C ALA A 244 0.10 7.87 -0.04
N HIS A 245 -0.51 8.79 0.73
CA HIS A 245 -0.76 10.18 0.33
C HIS A 245 0.23 11.21 0.92
N LEU A 246 1.26 10.78 1.65
CA LEU A 246 2.33 11.63 2.18
C LEU A 246 2.97 12.55 1.11
N PRO A 247 3.25 12.10 -0.13
CA PRO A 247 3.82 12.97 -1.16
C PRO A 247 2.86 14.07 -1.64
N SER A 248 1.57 13.74 -1.82
CA SER A 248 0.55 14.71 -2.28
C SER A 248 0.31 15.81 -1.26
N LEU A 249 0.44 15.49 0.03
CA LEU A 249 0.20 16.46 1.08
C LEU A 249 1.40 17.39 1.33
N ASN A 250 2.64 16.86 1.25
CA ASN A 250 3.84 17.69 1.19
C ASN A 250 3.82 18.64 -0.01
N PHE A 251 3.30 18.17 -1.16
CA PHE A 251 3.09 19.01 -2.34
C PHE A 251 2.03 20.08 -2.09
N MET A 252 0.87 19.75 -1.50
CA MET A 252 -0.16 20.74 -1.13
C MET A 252 0.41 21.81 -0.19
N LEU A 253 1.20 21.41 0.81
CA LEU A 253 1.84 22.31 1.74
C LEU A 253 2.74 23.33 1.03
N PHE A 254 3.62 22.85 0.16
CA PHE A 254 4.50 23.72 -0.63
C PHE A 254 3.70 24.72 -1.47
N ASN A 255 2.59 24.29 -2.08
CA ASN A 255 1.72 25.16 -2.85
C ASN A 255 1.01 26.21 -1.97
N PHE A 256 0.52 25.83 -0.78
CA PHE A 256 -0.10 26.79 0.14
C PHE A 256 0.91 27.82 0.65
N PHE A 257 2.16 27.42 0.94
CA PHE A 257 3.22 28.36 1.29
C PHE A 257 3.54 29.32 0.15
N PHE A 258 3.67 28.80 -1.06
CA PHE A 258 3.92 29.63 -2.23
C PHE A 258 2.78 30.64 -2.45
N LEU A 259 1.52 30.20 -2.33
CA LEU A 259 0.34 31.07 -2.43
C LEU A 259 0.28 32.11 -1.31
N ALA A 260 0.62 31.73 -0.07
CA ALA A 260 0.66 32.64 1.07
C ALA A 260 1.78 33.69 0.97
N SER A 261 2.88 33.39 0.26
CA SER A 261 3.98 34.34 0.03
C SER A 261 3.59 35.54 -0.84
N ILE A 262 2.57 35.39 -1.71
CA ILE A 262 2.10 36.44 -2.61
C ILE A 262 1.48 37.63 -1.85
N PRO A 263 0.44 37.46 -1.01
CA PRO A 263 -0.10 38.57 -0.22
C PRO A 263 0.91 39.09 0.80
N ALA A 264 1.79 38.24 1.33
CA ALA A 264 2.87 38.68 2.22
C ALA A 264 3.84 39.64 1.52
N TYR A 265 4.20 39.35 0.26
CA TYR A 265 5.03 40.24 -0.55
C TYR A 265 4.34 41.58 -0.83
N PHE A 266 3.05 41.59 -1.19
CA PHE A 266 2.31 42.84 -1.39
C PHE A 266 2.20 43.67 -0.11
N CYS A 267 2.02 43.02 1.04
CA CYS A 267 2.04 43.68 2.35
C CYS A 267 3.42 44.29 2.62
N PHE A 268 4.51 43.56 2.35
CA PHE A 268 5.88 44.04 2.50
C PHE A 268 6.15 45.29 1.65
N CYS A 269 5.77 45.29 0.37
CA CYS A 269 5.94 46.45 -0.51
C CYS A 269 5.12 47.67 -0.09
N SER A 270 4.00 47.47 0.60
CA SER A 270 3.11 48.53 1.08
C SER A 270 3.49 49.05 2.48
N THR A 271 4.41 48.38 3.16
CA THR A 271 4.82 48.74 4.52
C THR A 271 5.83 49.89 4.47
N PRO A 272 5.66 50.95 5.28
CA PRO A 272 6.61 52.06 5.31
C PRO A 272 8.02 51.58 5.70
N VAL A 273 9.02 52.12 5.00
CA VAL A 273 10.43 51.79 5.25
C VAL A 273 10.88 52.54 6.51
N GLY A 274 10.84 51.86 7.64
CA GLY A 274 11.31 52.38 8.91
C GLY A 274 11.03 51.45 10.08
N PRO A 275 11.61 51.74 11.27
CA PRO A 275 11.28 51.05 12.50
C PRO A 275 9.83 51.36 12.89
N GLY A 276 9.14 50.37 13.45
CA GLY A 276 7.81 50.55 14.01
C GLY A 276 7.87 51.11 15.44
N SER A 277 6.72 51.57 15.92
CA SER A 277 6.53 52.02 17.30
C SER A 277 5.76 50.99 18.11
N HIS A 278 6.00 50.96 19.43
CA HIS A 278 5.23 50.16 20.39
C HIS A 278 3.79 50.66 20.58
N VAL A 279 3.46 51.84 20.04
CA VAL A 279 2.11 52.42 20.04
C VAL A 279 1.30 51.95 18.81
N ASP A 280 1.95 51.32 17.83
CA ASP A 280 1.29 50.91 16.59
C ASP A 280 0.37 49.71 16.80
N ALA A 281 -0.79 49.71 16.13
CA ALA A 281 -1.69 48.55 16.13
C ALA A 281 -1.00 47.28 15.60
N ASN A 282 -0.11 47.43 14.60
CA ASN A 282 0.66 46.33 14.01
C ASN A 282 1.62 45.68 15.01
N PHE A 283 2.13 46.42 15.99
CA PHE A 283 2.97 45.87 17.06
C PHE A 283 2.18 44.90 17.94
N TYR A 284 0.96 45.27 18.34
CA TYR A 284 0.08 44.39 19.13
C TYR A 284 -0.42 43.19 18.33
N GLN A 285 -0.64 43.34 17.03
CA GLN A 285 -0.95 42.22 16.14
C GLN A 285 0.22 41.23 16.05
N LEU A 286 1.45 41.72 15.86
CA LEU A 286 2.65 40.89 15.85
C LEU A 286 2.83 40.16 17.18
N LEU A 287 2.65 40.87 18.30
CA LEU A 287 2.75 40.29 19.64
C LEU A 287 1.70 39.19 19.86
N SER A 288 0.46 39.43 19.43
CA SER A 288 -0.62 38.43 19.50
C SER A 288 -0.30 37.18 18.66
N SER A 289 0.20 37.35 17.43
CA SER A 289 0.62 36.22 16.57
C SER A 289 1.74 35.42 17.24
N ASN A 290 2.77 36.11 17.74
CA ASN A 290 3.90 35.50 18.44
C ASN A 290 3.45 34.70 19.68
N VAL A 291 2.50 35.22 20.47
CA VAL A 291 1.94 34.50 21.63
C VAL A 291 1.21 33.23 21.20
N LEU A 292 0.35 33.30 20.18
CA LEU A 292 -0.35 32.14 19.63
C LEU A 292 0.63 31.10 19.06
N GLN A 293 1.70 31.57 18.44
CA GLN A 293 2.75 30.74 17.89
C GLN A 293 3.50 29.98 18.98
N VAL A 294 3.89 30.65 20.07
CA VAL A 294 4.52 30.00 21.24
C VAL A 294 3.56 29.00 21.89
N LEU A 295 2.28 29.36 22.03
CA LEU A 295 1.26 28.45 22.55
C LEU A 295 1.10 27.20 21.66
N SER A 296 1.17 27.37 20.34
CA SER A 296 1.14 26.28 19.37
C SER A 296 2.36 25.36 19.50
N ILE A 297 3.57 25.91 19.69
CA ILE A 297 4.77 25.11 19.97
C ILE A 297 4.57 24.28 21.23
N VAL A 298 4.14 24.92 22.33
CA VAL A 298 3.95 24.24 23.62
C VAL A 298 2.91 23.14 23.49
N THR A 299 1.75 23.42 22.92
CA THR A 299 0.67 22.42 22.78
C THR A 299 1.06 21.25 21.87
N LEU A 300 1.80 21.49 20.79
CA LEU A 300 2.26 20.44 19.88
C LEU A 300 3.40 19.60 20.47
N LEU A 301 4.36 20.22 21.16
CA LEU A 301 5.52 19.51 21.71
C LEU A 301 5.30 18.92 23.09
N TRP A 302 4.34 19.43 23.87
CA TRP A 302 4.07 18.94 25.23
C TRP A 302 3.85 17.41 25.29
N PRO A 303 3.04 16.80 24.40
CA PRO A 303 2.87 15.34 24.38
C PRO A 303 4.17 14.59 24.04
N THR A 304 5.07 15.21 23.27
CA THR A 304 6.32 14.59 22.83
C THR A 304 7.37 14.47 23.95
N ILE A 305 7.26 15.28 25.00
CA ILE A 305 8.14 15.22 26.17
C ILE A 305 7.80 14.01 27.04
N PHE A 306 6.49 13.72 27.21
CA PHE A 306 6.03 12.77 28.21
C PHE A 306 5.64 11.40 27.65
N HIS A 307 5.10 11.32 26.42
CA HIS A 307 4.33 10.13 26.02
C HIS A 307 4.57 9.59 24.60
N ALA A 308 5.46 10.18 23.81
CA ALA A 308 5.52 9.83 22.38
C ALA A 308 6.72 8.95 22.00
N LYS A 309 6.46 7.73 21.52
CA LYS A 309 7.43 6.85 20.84
C LYS A 309 7.72 7.36 19.41
N LEU A 310 8.07 8.64 19.25
CA LEU A 310 8.48 9.14 17.93
C LEU A 310 9.78 8.47 17.51
N SER A 311 9.87 8.12 16.22
CA SER A 311 11.16 7.80 15.61
C SER A 311 12.20 8.89 15.92
N ARG A 312 13.42 8.48 16.33
CA ARG A 312 14.50 9.38 16.79
C ARG A 312 14.79 10.52 15.82
N SER A 313 14.64 10.28 14.52
CA SER A 313 14.82 11.29 13.47
C SER A 313 13.74 12.37 13.49
N ALA A 314 12.45 12.04 13.60
CA ALA A 314 11.41 13.07 13.64
C ALA A 314 11.45 13.86 14.93
N TRP A 315 11.68 13.19 16.06
CA TRP A 315 11.82 13.89 17.34
C TRP A 315 12.90 14.98 17.24
N PHE A 316 14.08 14.64 16.71
CA PHE A 316 15.16 15.61 16.52
C PHE A 316 14.76 16.79 15.60
N TRP A 317 14.15 16.50 14.45
CA TRP A 317 13.74 17.54 13.50
C TRP A 317 12.62 18.44 14.05
N SER A 318 11.65 17.88 14.76
CA SER A 318 10.56 18.64 15.39
C SER A 318 11.09 19.64 16.43
N TRP A 319 12.02 19.20 17.29
CA TRP A 319 12.65 20.07 18.29
C TRP A 319 13.53 21.15 17.65
N MET A 320 14.29 20.80 16.62
CA MET A 320 15.11 21.77 15.90
C MET A 320 14.26 22.87 15.24
N LEU A 321 13.20 22.48 14.51
CA LEU A 321 12.32 23.42 13.82
C LEU A 321 11.53 24.29 14.80
N ALA A 322 11.09 23.72 15.93
CA ALA A 322 10.46 24.49 16.99
C ALA A 322 11.43 25.50 17.62
N GLY A 323 12.70 25.10 17.84
CA GLY A 323 13.74 26.00 18.32
C GLY A 323 14.00 27.16 17.35
N ILE A 324 14.10 26.87 16.05
CA ILE A 324 14.21 27.89 15.00
C ILE A 324 13.01 28.85 15.03
N SER A 325 11.80 28.30 15.14
CA SER A 325 10.59 29.12 15.24
C SER A 325 10.59 30.04 16.46
N LEU A 326 11.06 29.56 17.61
CA LEU A 326 11.16 30.38 18.83
C LEU A 326 12.16 31.52 18.65
N ILE A 327 13.29 31.25 18.00
CA ILE A 327 14.29 32.28 17.67
C ILE A 327 13.68 33.33 16.72
N CYS A 328 12.92 32.90 15.70
CA CYS A 328 12.23 33.81 14.79
C CYS A 328 11.21 34.71 15.51
N VAL A 329 10.47 34.18 16.50
CA VAL A 329 9.54 34.97 17.32
C VAL A 329 10.26 36.09 18.09
N VAL A 330 11.41 35.79 18.69
CA VAL A 330 12.16 36.81 19.43
C VAL A 330 12.78 37.83 18.47
N LEU A 331 13.37 37.37 17.37
CA LEU A 331 13.99 38.25 16.38
C LEU A 331 12.99 39.13 15.64
N SER A 332 11.75 38.68 15.42
CA SER A 332 10.72 39.49 14.76
C SER A 332 10.41 40.74 15.58
N VAL A 333 10.21 40.60 16.91
CA VAL A 333 9.97 41.75 17.80
C VAL A 333 11.15 42.72 17.82
N ILE A 334 12.38 42.21 17.91
CA ILE A 334 13.59 43.05 17.89
C ILE A 334 13.70 43.81 16.56
N MET A 335 13.50 43.12 15.44
CA MET A 335 13.57 43.71 14.10
C MET A 335 12.46 44.74 13.87
N TYR A 336 11.26 44.53 14.42
CA TYR A 336 10.14 45.46 14.32
C TYR A 336 10.52 46.82 14.95
N LEU A 337 11.11 46.79 16.14
CA LEU A 337 11.44 47.99 16.91
C LEU A 337 12.71 48.69 16.43
N LEU A 338 13.70 47.94 15.96
CA LEU A 338 15.05 48.48 15.71
C LEU A 338 15.40 48.67 14.23
N VAL A 339 14.79 47.92 13.32
CA VAL A 339 15.26 47.83 11.93
C VAL A 339 14.18 48.21 10.94
N SER A 340 13.16 47.36 10.79
CA SER A 340 12.10 47.56 9.81
C SER A 340 10.92 46.65 10.10
N ILE A 341 9.72 47.22 9.99
CA ILE A 341 8.46 46.48 10.08
C ILE A 341 8.41 45.35 9.03
N GLY A 342 8.90 45.60 7.82
CA GLY A 342 8.86 44.60 6.74
C GLY A 342 9.68 43.34 7.06
N TRP A 343 10.91 43.51 7.54
CA TRP A 343 11.79 42.37 7.89
C TRP A 343 11.27 41.58 9.09
N SER A 344 10.64 42.25 10.05
CA SER A 344 9.93 41.59 11.14
C SER A 344 8.83 40.65 10.63
N SER A 345 8.00 41.13 9.69
CA SER A 345 6.91 40.32 9.11
C SER A 345 7.44 39.09 8.37
N VAL A 346 8.54 39.22 7.63
CA VAL A 346 9.19 38.09 6.94
C VAL A 346 9.70 37.04 7.93
N LEU A 347 10.34 37.47 9.02
CA LEU A 347 10.82 36.57 10.06
C LEU A 347 9.67 35.86 10.80
N SER A 348 8.59 36.58 11.09
CA SER A 348 7.38 36.01 11.69
C SER A 348 6.80 34.90 10.81
N LEU A 349 6.65 35.17 9.51
CA LEU A 349 6.15 34.20 8.53
C LEU A 349 7.01 32.93 8.47
N PHE A 350 8.33 33.07 8.51
CA PHE A 350 9.24 31.92 8.51
C PHE A 350 9.10 31.05 9.78
N GLY A 351 8.87 31.68 10.93
CA GLY A 351 8.56 30.97 12.17
C GLY A 351 7.24 30.19 12.06
N GLU A 352 6.17 30.84 11.60
CA GLU A 352 4.86 30.20 11.43
C GLU A 352 4.95 29.02 10.46
N ALA A 353 5.71 29.18 9.38
CA ALA A 353 5.97 28.13 8.42
C ALA A 353 6.63 26.89 9.04
N SER A 354 7.64 27.12 9.89
CA SER A 354 8.37 26.06 10.57
C SER A 354 7.46 25.24 11.50
N ILE A 355 6.55 25.89 12.23
CA ILE A 355 5.58 25.19 13.09
C ILE A 355 4.56 24.40 12.28
N CYS A 356 4.10 24.92 11.15
CA CYS A 356 3.18 24.18 10.29
C CYS A 356 3.82 22.85 9.82
N VAL A 357 5.11 22.87 9.45
CA VAL A 357 5.87 21.66 9.14
C VAL A 357 5.95 20.72 10.34
N VAL A 358 6.19 21.25 11.55
CA VAL A 358 6.21 20.44 12.79
C VAL A 358 4.85 19.80 13.07
N SER A 359 3.76 20.55 12.95
CA SER A 359 2.39 20.07 13.15
C SER A 359 2.09 18.90 12.22
N LEU A 360 2.47 19.01 10.95
CA LEU A 360 2.33 17.91 9.98
C LEU A 360 3.19 16.72 10.36
N MET A 361 4.48 16.93 10.66
CA MET A 361 5.36 15.84 11.09
C MET A 361 4.79 15.08 12.29
N LEU A 362 4.13 15.77 13.21
CA LEU A 362 3.49 15.16 14.36
C LEU A 362 2.18 14.47 14.00
N ILE A 363 1.30 15.07 13.19
CA ILE A 363 0.05 14.44 12.74
C ILE A 363 0.31 13.13 11.99
N PHE A 364 1.39 13.03 11.21
CA PHE A 364 1.71 11.83 10.42
C PHE A 364 2.62 10.82 11.13
N ARG A 365 3.16 11.13 12.32
CA ARG A 365 4.06 10.21 13.07
C ARG A 365 3.65 9.95 14.52
N VAL A 366 2.69 10.69 15.05
CA VAL A 366 1.86 10.23 16.17
C VAL A 366 0.89 9.24 15.58
#